data_AF-A0A914QRU9-F1
#
_entry.id   AF-A0A914QRU9-F1
#
_cell.length_a   1.000
_cell.length_b   1.000
_cell.length_c   1.000
_cell.angle_alpha   90.00
_cell.angle_beta   90.00
_cell.angle_gamma   90.00
#
_symmetry.space_group_name_H-M   'P 1'
#
loop_
_entity.id
_entity.type
_entity.pdbx_description
1 polymer ?
#
loop_
_entity_poly.entity_id
_entity_poly.type
_entity_poly.pdbx_seq_one_letter_code
_entity_poly.pdbx_strand_id
1 'polypeptide(L)'
;MQEWIMRRSRADSFRNAMQEWTVTDEAAPAGVICICGNNFHGDLFVIRNGREFGFVGSICVNKFRRTDDVRQVIVSLLNVQHDNSSSLSPASLNYLFFLGGGWLNLWEWNFATCIARYSFDELSELQQLKRIQINDKLCNVFALNSNVLQ
;
A
#
# COMPACT_ATOMS: atom_id res chain seq x y z
N MET A 1 6.54 -19.09 0.91
CA MET A 1 5.83 -18.10 0.06
C MET A 1 6.68 -17.57 -1.09
N GLN A 2 7.75 -16.82 -0.84
CA GLN A 2 8.55 -16.21 -1.93
C GLN A 2 9.02 -17.23 -2.97
N GLU A 3 9.64 -18.31 -2.50
CA GLU A 3 10.07 -19.40 -3.38
C GLU A 3 8.91 -20.07 -4.14
N TRP A 4 7.77 -20.25 -3.48
CA TRP A 4 6.58 -20.84 -4.08
C TRP A 4 6.03 -20.00 -5.23
N ILE A 5 6.00 -18.67 -5.04
CA ILE A 5 5.57 -17.67 -6.03
C ILE A 5 6.58 -17.59 -7.18
N MET A 6 7.88 -17.50 -6.88
CA MET A 6 8.92 -17.40 -7.91
C MET A 6 8.96 -18.61 -8.83
N ARG A 7 8.76 -19.82 -8.31
CA ARG A 7 8.72 -21.05 -9.13
C ARG A 7 7.52 -21.12 -10.08
N ARG A 8 6.48 -20.31 -9.85
CA ARG A 8 5.20 -20.33 -10.58
C ARG A 8 4.93 -19.03 -11.34
N SER A 9 5.89 -18.13 -11.34
CA SER A 9 5.81 -16.82 -11.99
C SER A 9 6.69 -16.81 -13.23
N ARG A 10 6.38 -15.91 -14.17
CA ARG A 10 7.25 -15.63 -15.32
C ARG A 10 8.26 -14.52 -15.03
N ALA A 11 8.10 -13.83 -13.91
CA ALA A 11 8.96 -12.75 -13.51
C ALA A 11 10.32 -13.23 -12.98
N ASP A 12 11.31 -12.38 -13.19
CA ASP A 12 12.70 -12.50 -12.76
C ASP A 12 12.94 -12.03 -11.31
N SER A 13 11.99 -11.28 -10.74
CA SER A 13 12.05 -10.79 -9.37
C SER A 13 10.76 -11.07 -8.60
N PHE A 14 10.88 -11.25 -7.29
CA PHE A 14 9.72 -11.49 -6.43
C PHE A 14 8.73 -10.33 -6.45
N ARG A 15 9.21 -9.10 -6.54
CA ARG A 15 8.36 -7.91 -6.63
C ARG A 15 7.50 -7.91 -7.89
N ASN A 16 8.07 -8.25 -9.04
CA ASN A 16 7.35 -8.35 -10.30
C ASN A 16 6.43 -9.59 -10.30
N ALA A 17 6.92 -10.70 -9.74
CA ALA A 17 6.15 -11.93 -9.63
C ALA A 17 4.85 -11.70 -8.88
N MET A 18 4.88 -10.98 -7.75
CA MET A 18 3.69 -10.65 -6.97
C MET A 18 2.63 -9.85 -7.74
N GLN A 19 3.00 -9.14 -8.81
CA GLN A 19 2.05 -8.38 -9.65
C GLN A 19 1.24 -9.28 -10.59
N GLU A 20 1.71 -10.50 -10.83
CA GLU A 20 1.00 -11.47 -11.64
C GLU A 20 -0.18 -12.09 -10.89
N TRP A 21 -0.24 -11.96 -9.55
CA TRP A 21 -1.21 -12.66 -8.71
C TRP A 21 -2.32 -11.72 -8.22
N THR A 22 -3.57 -12.14 -8.42
CA THR A 22 -4.77 -11.45 -7.95
C THR A 22 -5.41 -12.26 -6.83
N VAL A 23 -5.83 -11.58 -5.76
CA VAL A 23 -6.65 -12.19 -4.69
C VAL A 23 -8.09 -12.25 -5.17
N THR A 24 -8.71 -13.42 -5.10
CA THR A 24 -10.14 -13.61 -5.40
C THR A 24 -10.96 -13.65 -4.12
N ASP A 25 -12.25 -13.36 -4.21
CA ASP A 25 -13.19 -13.43 -3.07
C ASP A 25 -13.66 -14.87 -2.76
N GLU A 26 -13.09 -15.87 -3.44
CA GLU A 26 -13.32 -17.28 -3.17
C GLU A 26 -12.71 -17.70 -1.83
N ALA A 27 -13.54 -18.27 -0.95
CA ALA A 27 -13.09 -18.89 0.29
C ALA A 27 -12.38 -20.22 0.01
N ALA A 28 -11.28 -20.49 0.72
CA ALA A 28 -10.60 -21.77 0.56
C ALA A 28 -11.35 -22.93 1.25
N PRO A 29 -11.17 -24.18 0.77
CA PRO A 29 -11.68 -25.37 1.43
C PRO A 29 -11.17 -25.53 2.88
N ALA A 30 -11.85 -26.34 3.69
CA ALA A 30 -11.34 -26.70 5.01
C ALA A 30 -10.05 -27.56 4.88
N GLY A 31 -9.08 -27.35 5.79
CA GLY A 31 -7.88 -28.18 5.89
C GLY A 31 -6.73 -27.82 4.94
N VAL A 32 -6.83 -26.75 4.17
CA VAL A 32 -5.70 -26.23 3.39
C VAL A 32 -4.77 -25.36 4.23
N ILE A 33 -3.50 -25.29 3.80
CA ILE A 33 -2.44 -24.55 4.47
C ILE A 33 -2.04 -23.37 3.59
N CYS A 34 -1.75 -22.23 4.22
CA CYS A 34 -1.22 -21.07 3.53
C CYS A 34 0.12 -21.41 2.84
N ILE A 35 0.36 -20.89 1.62
CA ILE A 35 1.63 -21.06 0.90
C ILE A 35 2.86 -20.47 1.61
N CYS A 36 2.66 -19.71 2.70
CA CYS A 36 3.76 -19.28 3.56
C CYS A 36 4.26 -20.40 4.49
N GLY A 37 3.52 -21.49 4.64
CA GLY A 37 3.86 -22.62 5.51
C GLY A 37 3.49 -22.41 6.98
N ASN A 38 2.97 -21.23 7.36
CA ASN A 38 2.52 -20.99 8.72
C ASN A 38 1.09 -21.51 8.92
N ASN A 39 0.85 -22.10 10.09
CA ASN A 39 -0.50 -22.35 10.58
C ASN A 39 -1.22 -21.01 10.71
N PHE A 40 -2.46 -20.98 10.22
CA PHE A 40 -3.28 -19.78 10.22
C PHE A 40 -4.57 -20.09 11.00
N HIS A 41 -5.11 -19.08 11.69
CA HIS A 41 -6.42 -19.13 12.31
C HIS A 41 -7.26 -18.02 11.67
N GLY A 42 -8.32 -18.36 10.93
CA GLY A 42 -9.23 -17.39 10.28
C GLY A 42 -9.73 -17.83 8.90
N ASP A 43 -9.89 -16.87 7.97
CA ASP A 43 -10.23 -17.11 6.56
C ASP A 43 -8.98 -17.24 5.65
N LEU A 44 -9.01 -18.22 4.74
CA LEU A 44 -8.06 -18.37 3.63
C LEU A 44 -8.70 -17.85 2.35
N PHE A 45 -7.87 -17.15 1.57
CA PHE A 45 -8.24 -16.58 0.29
C PHE A 45 -7.48 -17.30 -0.82
N VAL A 46 -8.13 -17.37 -1.98
CA VAL A 46 -7.50 -17.87 -3.20
C VAL A 46 -6.76 -16.73 -3.90
N ILE A 47 -5.53 -17.00 -4.35
CA ILE A 47 -4.77 -16.14 -5.26
C ILE A 47 -4.59 -16.84 -6.61
N ARG A 48 -4.60 -16.09 -7.71
CA ARG A 48 -4.46 -16.63 -9.07
C ARG A 48 -3.57 -15.76 -9.95
N ASN A 49 -2.77 -16.37 -10.82
CA ASN A 49 -2.00 -15.66 -11.86
C ASN A 49 -2.41 -16.00 -13.30
N GLY A 50 -3.67 -16.41 -13.48
CA GLY A 50 -4.24 -16.83 -14.76
C GLY A 50 -3.86 -18.25 -15.20
N ARG A 51 -2.88 -18.89 -14.55
CA ARG A 51 -2.44 -20.27 -14.85
C ARG A 51 -2.46 -21.16 -13.62
N GLU A 52 -1.99 -20.60 -12.51
CA GLU A 52 -1.83 -21.27 -11.23
C GLU A 52 -2.76 -20.62 -10.21
N PHE A 53 -3.05 -21.37 -9.14
CA PHE A 53 -3.72 -20.83 -7.96
C PHE A 53 -3.04 -21.32 -6.68
N GLY A 54 -3.22 -20.57 -5.60
CA GLY A 54 -2.70 -20.91 -4.28
C GLY A 54 -3.57 -20.34 -3.17
N PHE A 55 -3.32 -20.76 -1.95
CA PHE A 55 -4.09 -20.35 -0.77
C PHE A 55 -3.24 -19.49 0.15
N VAL A 56 -3.79 -18.37 0.60
CA VAL A 56 -3.12 -17.43 1.49
C VAL A 56 -4.04 -17.03 2.63
N GLY A 57 -3.50 -17.00 3.86
CA GLY A 57 -4.23 -16.46 5.00
C GLY A 57 -4.42 -14.95 4.89
N SER A 58 -5.38 -14.39 5.63
CA SER A 58 -5.65 -12.94 5.71
C SER A 58 -4.39 -12.07 5.89
N ILE A 59 -3.45 -12.47 6.76
CA ILE A 59 -2.17 -11.75 6.95
C ILE A 59 -1.33 -11.74 5.66
N CYS A 60 -1.37 -12.85 4.91
CA CYS A 60 -0.63 -13.01 3.67
C CYS A 60 -1.30 -12.32 2.48
N VAL A 61 -2.65 -12.25 2.45
CA VAL A 61 -3.41 -11.45 1.50
C VAL A 61 -2.92 -10.02 1.48
N ASN A 62 -2.53 -9.49 2.64
CA ASN A 62 -2.01 -8.15 2.70
C ASN A 62 -0.74 -7.95 1.87
N LYS A 63 0.09 -8.98 1.71
CA LYS A 63 1.26 -8.90 0.81
C LYS A 63 0.88 -8.84 -0.66
N PHE A 64 -0.22 -9.49 -1.04
CA PHE A 64 -0.76 -9.45 -2.41
C PHE A 64 -1.54 -8.16 -2.68
N ARG A 65 -2.25 -7.65 -1.66
CA ARG A 65 -2.96 -6.37 -1.71
C ARG A 65 -2.06 -5.16 -1.42
N ARG A 66 -0.77 -5.39 -1.11
CA ARG A 66 0.25 -4.39 -0.74
C ARG A 66 -0.09 -3.59 0.53
N THR A 67 -0.71 -4.23 1.50
CA THR A 67 -1.14 -3.67 2.78
C THR A 67 -0.05 -3.66 3.86
N ASP A 68 1.12 -4.29 3.64
CA ASP A 68 2.29 -4.11 4.52
C ASP A 68 2.74 -2.63 4.58
N ASP A 69 2.45 -1.85 3.54
CA ASP A 69 2.69 -0.40 3.47
C ASP A 69 1.70 0.42 4.32
N VAL A 70 0.54 -0.15 4.72
CA VAL A 70 -0.51 0.64 5.41
C VAL A 70 -0.05 1.16 6.75
N ARG A 71 0.70 0.38 7.53
CA ARG A 71 1.21 0.86 8.81
C ARG A 71 2.16 2.04 8.62
N GLN A 72 3.04 1.97 7.62
CA GLN A 72 3.94 3.07 7.29
C GLN A 72 3.19 4.29 6.75
N VAL A 73 2.12 4.08 5.97
CA VAL A 73 1.23 5.15 5.49
C VAL A 73 0.55 5.84 6.67
N ILE A 74 -0.04 5.08 7.60
CA ILE A 74 -0.71 5.64 8.78
C ILE A 74 0.28 6.44 9.62
N VAL A 75 1.46 5.89 9.92
CA VAL A 75 2.50 6.62 10.66
C VAL A 75 2.92 7.90 9.92
N SER A 76 3.08 7.83 8.60
CA SER A 76 3.44 9.00 7.79
C SER A 76 2.34 10.08 7.81
N LEU A 77 1.07 9.69 7.75
CA LEU A 77 -0.07 10.61 7.85
C LEU A 77 -0.20 11.23 9.23
N LEU A 78 0.03 10.46 10.31
CA LEU A 78 0.04 10.98 11.68
C LEU A 78 1.19 11.98 11.89
N ASN A 79 2.37 11.72 11.32
CA ASN A 79 3.47 12.67 11.36
C ASN A 79 3.13 13.97 10.64
N VAL A 80 2.47 13.88 9.48
CA VAL A 80 2.00 15.06 8.74
C VAL A 80 0.88 15.81 9.48
N GLN A 81 0.00 15.13 10.20
CA GLN A 81 -0.97 15.78 11.10
C GLN A 81 -0.29 16.56 12.23
N HIS A 82 0.84 16.07 12.74
CA HIS A 82 1.61 16.73 13.78
C HIS A 82 2.45 17.90 13.22
N ASP A 83 3.08 17.69 12.07
CA ASP A 83 3.86 18.68 11.34
C ASP A 83 3.49 18.68 9.85
N ASN A 84 2.71 19.67 9.45
CA ASN A 84 2.16 19.79 8.11
C ASN A 84 3.22 20.15 7.04
N SER A 85 4.43 20.55 7.45
CA SER A 85 5.54 20.86 6.54
C SER A 85 6.32 19.60 6.11
N SER A 86 6.14 18.51 6.84
CA SER A 86 6.83 17.24 6.63
C SER A 86 6.53 16.61 5.28
N SER A 87 7.51 15.87 4.76
CA SER A 87 7.34 15.07 3.54
C SER A 87 6.81 13.67 3.87
N LEU A 88 5.93 13.16 3.03
CA LEU A 88 5.52 11.76 3.04
C LEU A 88 6.57 10.89 2.36
N SER A 89 6.76 9.67 2.87
CA SER A 89 7.66 8.71 2.23
C SER A 89 7.19 8.36 0.81
N PRO A 90 8.09 8.05 -0.14
CA PRO A 90 7.70 7.62 -1.49
C PRO A 90 6.78 6.39 -1.50
N ALA A 91 6.95 5.46 -0.55
CA ALA A 91 6.06 4.32 -0.39
C ALA A 91 4.65 4.77 -0.03
N SER A 92 4.52 5.70 0.92
CA SER A 92 3.23 6.25 1.33
C SER A 92 2.54 7.01 0.19
N LEU A 93 3.28 7.83 -0.56
CA LEU A 93 2.75 8.55 -1.72
C LEU A 93 2.20 7.58 -2.79
N ASN A 94 2.94 6.51 -3.09
CA ASN A 94 2.49 5.48 -4.02
C ASN A 94 1.23 4.76 -3.52
N TYR A 95 1.20 4.39 -2.24
CA TYR A 95 0.01 3.77 -1.66
C TYR A 95 -1.21 4.70 -1.78
N LEU A 96 -1.09 5.96 -1.39
CA LEU A 96 -2.18 6.93 -1.41
C LEU A 96 -2.72 7.20 -2.82
N PHE A 97 -1.86 7.17 -3.84
CA PHE A 97 -2.27 7.34 -5.24
C PHE A 97 -2.91 6.07 -5.82
N PHE A 98 -2.23 4.92 -5.73
CA PHE A 98 -2.67 3.70 -6.41
C PHE A 98 -3.77 2.93 -5.65
N LEU A 99 -3.75 2.99 -4.31
CA LEU A 99 -4.61 2.17 -3.45
C LEU A 99 -5.51 3.01 -2.54
N GLY A 100 -5.20 4.31 -2.36
CA GLY A 100 -6.01 5.21 -1.55
C GLY A 100 -7.38 5.54 -2.15
N GLY A 101 -7.66 5.19 -3.41
CA GLY A 101 -8.97 5.46 -4.02
C GLY A 101 -9.21 6.95 -4.28
N GLY A 102 -8.19 7.67 -4.76
CA GLY A 102 -8.31 9.07 -5.20
C GLY A 102 -7.91 10.14 -4.17
N TRP A 103 -7.22 9.75 -3.10
CA TRP A 103 -6.72 10.72 -2.09
C TRP A 103 -5.70 11.69 -2.71
N LEU A 104 -4.91 11.18 -3.66
CA LEU A 104 -4.07 11.98 -4.55
C LEU A 104 -4.56 11.85 -5.99
N ASN A 105 -4.57 12.96 -6.72
CA ASN A 105 -4.63 12.94 -8.18
C ASN A 105 -3.22 12.84 -8.78
N LEU A 106 -3.15 12.66 -10.11
CA LEU A 106 -1.88 12.45 -10.82
C LEU A 106 -0.90 13.64 -10.66
N TRP A 107 -1.41 14.87 -10.67
CA TRP A 107 -0.57 16.06 -10.52
C TRP A 107 0.00 16.16 -9.10
N GLU A 108 -0.83 15.97 -8.08
CA GLU A 108 -0.43 16.02 -6.68
C GLU A 108 0.59 14.93 -6.36
N TRP A 109 0.36 13.71 -6.86
CA TRP A 109 1.30 12.60 -6.69
C TRP A 109 2.65 12.88 -7.37
N ASN A 110 2.65 13.34 -8.63
CA ASN A 110 3.87 13.72 -9.34
C ASN A 110 4.62 14.82 -8.60
N PHE A 111 3.92 15.88 -8.21
CA PHE A 111 4.50 17.00 -7.48
C PHE A 111 5.13 16.54 -6.15
N ALA A 112 4.35 15.85 -5.30
CA ALA A 112 4.80 15.41 -3.99
C ALA A 112 6.01 14.47 -4.10
N THR A 113 6.01 13.57 -5.09
CA THR A 113 7.13 12.66 -5.35
C THR A 113 8.38 13.40 -5.80
N CYS A 114 8.25 14.40 -6.69
CA CYS A 114 9.37 15.22 -7.14
C CYS A 114 10.03 15.99 -6.00
N ILE A 115 9.25 16.49 -5.05
CA ILE A 115 9.77 17.30 -3.95
C ILE A 115 10.11 16.50 -2.69
N ALA A 116 9.86 15.19 -2.66
CA ALA A 116 9.97 14.37 -1.43
C ALA A 116 11.39 14.28 -0.85
N ARG A 117 12.40 14.46 -1.70
CA ARG A 117 13.82 14.40 -1.30
C ARG A 117 14.37 15.71 -0.73
N TYR A 118 13.62 16.81 -0.82
CA TYR A 118 14.04 18.13 -0.37
C TYR A 118 13.42 18.42 0.99
N SER A 119 14.23 18.96 1.91
CA SER A 119 13.75 19.55 3.14
C SER A 119 12.82 20.74 2.84
N PHE A 120 12.00 21.15 3.81
CA PHE A 120 11.00 22.18 3.59
C PHE A 120 11.63 23.54 3.20
N ASP A 121 12.75 23.90 3.84
CA ASP A 121 13.45 25.18 3.61
C ASP A 121 14.19 25.24 2.27
N GLU A 122 14.47 24.08 1.65
CA GLU A 122 15.07 24.01 0.31
C GLU A 122 14.05 24.25 -0.82
N LEU A 123 12.76 24.24 -0.50
CA LEU A 123 11.69 24.47 -1.46
C LEU A 123 11.45 25.96 -1.68
N SER A 124 11.01 26.32 -2.89
CA SER A 124 10.46 27.64 -3.13
C SER A 124 9.18 27.86 -2.32
N GLU A 125 8.85 29.12 -2.00
CA GLU A 125 7.63 29.46 -1.25
C GLU A 125 6.36 28.84 -1.88
N LEU A 126 6.27 28.85 -3.21
CA LEU A 126 5.15 28.24 -3.92
C LEU A 126 5.11 26.71 -3.72
N GLN A 127 6.27 26.05 -3.73
CA GLN A 127 6.37 24.61 -3.49
C GLN A 127 6.03 24.26 -2.04
N GLN A 128 6.47 25.07 -1.08
CA GLN A 128 6.12 24.95 0.33
C GLN A 128 4.61 25.02 0.53
N LEU A 129 3.97 26.05 -0.03
CA LEU A 129 2.51 26.23 0.02
C LEU A 129 1.77 25.04 -0.61
N LYS A 130 2.26 24.51 -1.73
CA LYS A 130 1.65 23.34 -2.36
C LYS A 130 1.83 22.05 -1.58
N ARG A 131 2.97 21.87 -0.90
CA ARG A 131 3.16 20.73 0.00
C ARG A 131 2.14 20.78 1.14
N ILE A 132 2.03 21.92 1.82
CA ILE A 132 1.07 22.13 2.90
C ILE A 132 -0.36 21.87 2.42
N GLN A 133 -0.74 22.41 1.26
CA GLN A 133 -2.08 22.21 0.70
C GLN A 133 -2.42 20.73 0.43
N ILE A 134 -1.45 19.96 -0.09
CA ILE A 134 -1.63 18.52 -0.33
C ILE A 134 -1.74 17.77 1.00
N ASN A 135 -0.87 18.10 1.96
CA ASN A 135 -0.87 17.47 3.28
C ASN A 135 -2.17 17.75 4.05
N ASP A 136 -2.69 18.98 4.01
CA ASP A 136 -4.00 19.35 4.58
C ASP A 136 -5.12 18.51 3.98
N LYS A 137 -5.15 18.38 2.66
CA LYS A 137 -6.12 17.53 1.96
C LYS A 137 -6.04 16.09 2.46
N LEU A 138 -4.83 15.52 2.53
CA LEU A 138 -4.62 14.15 2.98
C LEU A 138 -5.06 13.95 4.45
N CYS A 139 -4.78 14.91 5.33
CA CYS A 139 -5.21 14.86 6.72
C CYS A 139 -6.74 14.90 6.85
N ASN A 140 -7.40 15.74 6.05
CA ASN A 140 -8.86 15.82 6.03
C ASN A 140 -9.49 14.51 5.55
N VAL A 141 -8.99 13.95 4.45
CA VAL A 141 -9.48 12.67 3.94
C VAL A 141 -9.19 11.54 4.96
N PHE A 142 -8.01 11.52 5.57
CA PHE A 142 -7.66 10.54 6.60
C PHE A 142 -8.61 10.61 7.79
N ALA A 143 -8.90 11.81 8.31
CA ALA A 143 -9.82 12.02 9.43
C ALA A 143 -11.26 11.58 9.10
N LEU A 144 -11.74 11.83 7.87
CA LEU A 144 -13.06 11.38 7.44
C LEU A 144 -13.17 9.85 7.37
N ASN A 145 -12.08 9.17 7.00
CA ASN A 145 -12.07 7.71 6.85
C ASN A 145 -11.71 6.97 8.16
N SER A 146 -11.03 7.60 9.11
CA SER A 146 -10.69 6.99 10.40
C SER A 146 -11.88 6.92 11.36
N ASN A 147 -12.88 7.79 11.21
CA ASN A 147 -14.17 7.68 11.92
C ASN A 147 -15.04 6.49 11.47
N VAL A 148 -14.64 5.78 10.39
CA VAL A 148 -15.34 4.59 9.87
C VAL A 148 -14.69 3.28 10.39
N LEU A 149 -13.54 3.37 11.07
CA LEU A 149 -12.77 2.23 11.58
C LEU A 149 -12.81 2.09 13.11
N GLN A 150 -13.62 2.91 13.79
CA GLN A 150 -13.99 2.75 15.20
C GLN A 150 -15.34 2.05 15.30
#